data_AF-A0A498EQV1-F1
#
_entry.id   AF-A0A498EQV1-F1
#
_cell.length_a   1.000
_cell.length_b   1.000
_cell.length_c   1.000
_cell.angle_alpha   90.00
_cell.angle_beta   90.00
_cell.angle_gamma   90.00
#
_symmetry.space_group_name_H-M   'P 1'
#
loop_
_entity.id
_entity.type
_entity.pdbx_description
1 polymer ?
#
loop_
_entity_poly.entity_id
_entity_poly.type
_entity_poly.pdbx_seq_one_letter_code
_entity_poly.pdbx_strand_id
1 'polypeptide(L)'
;KEVSIDGDLEQGRIIHQCENPECDEVKRNGGEPAPLPVYVTDREIYRYTPTFVVSTIDKISIVGMQRRMRAVLFGRTSLKCAKHGYSGENRCIADTGILNEAGQCDEDDWEEVDPVDPPSLLIQDELHLLREEFGSFDSHYETLIQHLNRAFSDDTWHTKIVAATATIKGAEQQVEALYMKDTNVFPSPSTRLKQSFYTYAHPTRIQRR
;
A
#
# COMPACT_ATOMS: atom_id res chain seq x y z
N LYS A 1 22.56 7.24 -13.81
CA LYS A 1 21.38 6.39 -14.02
C LYS A 1 20.20 7.34 -14.00
N GLU A 2 19.62 7.59 -15.16
CA GLU A 2 18.60 8.62 -15.34
C GLU A 2 17.23 7.93 -15.41
N VAL A 3 16.27 8.53 -14.71
CA VAL A 3 14.86 8.17 -14.79
C VAL A 3 14.16 9.40 -15.34
N SER A 4 13.55 9.27 -16.50
CA SER A 4 12.73 10.31 -17.11
C SER A 4 11.27 10.12 -16.72
N ILE A 5 10.51 11.21 -16.74
CA ILE A 5 9.09 11.22 -16.40
C ILE A 5 8.35 11.71 -17.63
N ASP A 6 7.35 10.95 -18.06
CA ASP A 6 6.51 11.27 -19.22
C ASP A 6 5.02 11.13 -18.87
N GLY A 7 4.17 11.85 -19.60
CA GLY A 7 2.72 11.82 -19.47
C GLY A 7 2.08 10.96 -20.55
N ASP A 8 1.45 9.86 -20.14
CA ASP A 8 0.68 9.02 -21.05
C ASP A 8 -0.78 9.49 -21.06
N LEU A 9 -1.17 10.16 -22.14
CA LEU A 9 -2.52 10.67 -22.36
C LEU A 9 -3.49 9.61 -22.90
N GLU A 10 -3.02 8.42 -23.27
CA GLU A 10 -3.88 7.30 -23.67
C GLU A 10 -4.39 6.57 -22.42
N GLN A 11 -3.48 6.29 -21.47
CA GLN A 11 -3.83 5.62 -20.22
C GLN A 11 -4.19 6.61 -19.09
N GLY A 12 -3.87 7.89 -19.27
CA GLY A 12 -4.02 8.93 -18.26
C GLY A 12 -3.09 8.69 -17.06
N ARG A 13 -1.79 8.54 -17.32
CA ARG A 13 -0.77 8.13 -16.34
C ARG A 13 0.46 9.02 -16.37
N ILE A 14 1.23 8.97 -15.28
CA ILE A 14 2.58 9.52 -15.22
C ILE A 14 3.56 8.34 -15.24
N ILE A 15 4.24 8.15 -16.37
CA ILE A 15 5.17 7.05 -16.59
C ILE A 15 6.57 7.48 -16.15
N HIS A 16 7.18 6.69 -15.27
CA HIS A 16 8.59 6.82 -14.91
C HIS A 16 9.38 5.84 -15.77
N GLN A 17 10.21 6.32 -16.68
CA GLN A 17 10.98 5.48 -17.60
C GLN A 17 12.41 5.36 -17.12
N CYS A 18 12.91 4.13 -17.02
CA CYS A 18 14.32 3.90 -16.77
C CYS A 18 15.09 3.87 -18.08
N GLU A 19 16.17 4.66 -18.18
CA GLU A 19 17.04 4.72 -19.36
C GLU A 19 18.34 3.95 -19.17
N ASN A 20 18.52 3.31 -18.01
CA ASN A 20 19.75 2.60 -17.70
C ASN A 20 19.82 1.25 -18.44
N PRO A 21 20.81 1.01 -19.31
CA PRO A 21 20.95 -0.26 -20.04
C PRO A 21 21.12 -1.49 -19.13
N GLU A 22 21.61 -1.29 -17.90
CA GLU A 22 21.73 -2.38 -16.92
C GLU A 22 20.41 -2.71 -16.21
N CYS A 23 19.37 -1.90 -16.37
CA CYS A 23 18.06 -2.13 -15.74
C CYS A 23 17.38 -3.36 -16.35
N ASP A 24 16.79 -4.20 -15.51
CA ASP A 24 16.13 -5.42 -15.97
C ASP A 24 14.87 -5.12 -16.80
N GLU A 25 14.17 -4.02 -16.53
CA GLU A 25 13.02 -3.61 -17.37
C GLU A 25 13.45 -3.11 -18.74
N VAL A 26 14.58 -2.39 -18.84
CA VAL A 26 15.15 -1.96 -20.13
C VAL A 26 15.58 -3.18 -20.96
N LYS A 27 16.21 -4.17 -20.33
CA LYS A 27 16.57 -5.43 -20.99
C LYS A 27 15.34 -6.19 -21.50
N ARG A 28 14.25 -6.20 -20.72
CA ARG A 28 12.96 -6.80 -21.13
C ARG A 28 12.31 -6.03 -22.27
N ASN A 29 12.49 -4.72 -22.32
CA ASN A 29 11.98 -3.84 -23.37
C ASN A 29 12.92 -3.73 -24.59
N GLY A 30 13.74 -4.75 -24.87
CA GLY A 30 14.60 -4.77 -26.05
C GLY A 30 15.75 -3.77 -26.06
N GLY A 31 16.11 -3.19 -24.91
CA GLY A 31 17.16 -2.18 -24.77
C GLY A 31 16.67 -0.74 -24.89
N GLU A 32 15.37 -0.52 -25.07
CA GLU A 32 14.75 0.81 -25.08
C GLU A 32 14.33 1.26 -23.66
N PRO A 33 14.19 2.57 -23.41
CA PRO A 33 13.67 3.09 -22.15
C PRO A 33 12.39 2.37 -21.74
N ALA A 34 12.35 1.85 -20.51
CA ALA A 34 11.29 0.98 -20.06
C ALA A 34 10.47 1.61 -18.92
N PRO A 35 9.12 1.53 -18.97
CA PRO A 35 8.28 2.04 -17.91
C PRO A 35 8.46 1.21 -16.63
N LEU A 36 8.75 1.89 -15.52
CA LEU A 36 8.80 1.28 -14.20
C LEU A 36 7.37 1.10 -13.65
N PRO A 37 7.09 0.01 -12.90
CA PRO A 37 5.78 -0.25 -12.30
C PRO A 37 5.55 0.60 -11.04
N VAL A 38 5.72 1.91 -11.16
CA VAL A 38 5.55 2.89 -10.09
C VAL A 38 4.32 3.73 -10.38
N TYR A 39 3.41 3.80 -9.41
CA TYR A 39 2.17 4.57 -9.49
C TYR A 39 2.20 5.64 -8.42
N VAL A 40 2.08 6.90 -8.82
CA VAL A 40 2.29 8.05 -7.93
C VAL A 40 0.99 8.75 -7.54
N THR A 41 -0.05 8.61 -8.36
CA THR A 41 -1.35 9.22 -8.07
C THR A 41 -2.37 8.22 -7.53
N ASP A 42 -3.29 8.70 -6.70
CA ASP A 42 -4.41 7.92 -6.16
C ASP A 42 -5.23 7.27 -7.26
N ARG A 43 -5.47 8.01 -8.35
CA ARG A 43 -6.24 7.55 -9.49
C ARG A 43 -5.55 6.39 -10.20
N GLU A 44 -4.22 6.38 -10.25
CA GLU A 44 -3.47 5.24 -10.76
C GLU A 44 -3.50 4.08 -9.77
N ILE A 45 -3.28 4.31 -8.49
CA ILE A 45 -3.30 3.26 -7.45
C ILE A 45 -4.66 2.53 -7.43
N TYR A 46 -5.78 3.25 -7.54
CA TYR A 46 -7.12 2.64 -7.56
C TYR A 46 -7.42 1.86 -8.84
N ARG A 47 -6.81 2.24 -9.96
CA ARG A 47 -7.01 1.59 -11.26
C ARG A 47 -6.07 0.40 -11.48
N TYR A 48 -4.82 0.52 -11.09
CA TYR A 48 -3.81 -0.50 -11.38
C TYR A 48 -3.55 -1.45 -10.20
N THR A 49 -4.16 -1.18 -9.03
CA THR A 49 -4.17 -2.07 -7.86
C THR A 49 -2.79 -2.70 -7.61
N PRO A 50 -1.76 -1.89 -7.33
CA PRO A 50 -0.39 -2.38 -7.22
C PRO A 50 -0.24 -3.37 -6.07
N THR A 51 0.74 -4.27 -6.19
CA THR A 51 1.03 -5.30 -5.18
C THR A 51 1.56 -4.74 -3.87
N PHE A 52 2.10 -3.52 -3.89
CA PHE A 52 2.65 -2.83 -2.73
C PHE A 52 2.28 -1.35 -2.78
N VAL A 53 1.76 -0.84 -1.67
CA VAL A 53 1.35 0.57 -1.52
C VAL A 53 2.14 1.16 -0.37
N VAL A 54 2.77 2.31 -0.63
CA VAL A 54 3.40 3.14 0.42
C VAL A 54 2.56 4.39 0.57
N SER A 55 2.04 4.62 1.77
CA SER A 55 1.29 5.83 2.09
C SER A 55 1.38 6.16 3.57
N THR A 56 1.01 7.38 3.94
CA THR A 56 0.71 7.73 5.33
C THR A 56 -0.67 7.21 5.71
N ILE A 57 -0.96 7.15 7.01
CA ILE A 57 -2.29 6.75 7.52
C ILE A 57 -3.39 7.72 7.10
N ASP A 58 -3.06 8.96 6.71
CA ASP A 58 -4.05 9.91 6.19
C ASP A 58 -4.78 9.35 4.97
N LYS A 59 -4.14 8.45 4.22
CA LYS A 59 -4.73 7.81 3.05
C LYS A 59 -5.96 6.99 3.39
N ILE A 60 -5.97 6.31 4.53
CA ILE A 60 -7.12 5.50 4.95
C ILE A 60 -8.24 6.35 5.53
N SER A 61 -7.96 7.58 5.98
CA SER A 61 -8.98 8.48 6.53
C SER A 61 -10.07 8.86 5.52
N ILE A 62 -9.75 8.85 4.23
CA ILE A 62 -10.70 9.20 3.16
C ILE A 62 -11.50 7.99 2.64
N VAL A 63 -11.39 6.81 3.24
CA VAL A 63 -12.03 5.57 2.76
C VAL A 63 -13.55 5.68 2.62
N GLY A 64 -14.21 6.44 3.52
CA GLY A 64 -15.65 6.69 3.44
C GLY A 64 -16.07 7.64 2.32
N MET A 65 -15.14 8.46 1.82
CA MET A 65 -15.40 9.45 0.76
C MET A 65 -14.95 8.96 -0.62
N GLN A 66 -14.04 7.98 -0.68
CA GLN A 66 -13.45 7.50 -1.92
C GLN A 66 -13.87 6.06 -2.23
N ARG A 67 -15.00 5.90 -2.92
CA ARG A 67 -15.52 4.57 -3.34
C ARG A 67 -14.54 3.75 -4.17
N ARG A 68 -13.63 4.42 -4.87
CA ARG A 68 -12.60 3.78 -5.72
C ARG A 68 -11.56 2.99 -4.90
N MET A 69 -11.39 3.30 -3.61
CA MET A 69 -10.46 2.57 -2.73
C MET A 69 -10.84 1.11 -2.54
N ARG A 70 -12.09 0.70 -2.80
CA ARG A 70 -12.51 -0.69 -2.62
C ARG A 70 -11.76 -1.69 -3.48
N ALA A 71 -11.30 -1.28 -4.66
CA ALA A 71 -10.50 -2.13 -5.54
C ALA A 71 -9.14 -2.45 -4.88
N VAL A 72 -8.45 -1.43 -4.36
CA VAL A 72 -7.12 -1.59 -3.77
C VAL A 72 -7.14 -2.13 -2.34
N LEU A 73 -8.12 -1.74 -1.51
CA LEU A 73 -8.16 -2.15 -0.09
C LEU A 73 -8.89 -3.46 0.14
N PHE A 74 -9.89 -3.77 -0.67
CA PHE A 74 -10.79 -4.91 -0.44
C PHE A 74 -10.78 -5.92 -1.60
N GLY A 75 -9.94 -5.69 -2.62
CA GLY A 75 -9.85 -6.56 -3.79
C GLY A 75 -11.13 -6.61 -4.64
N ARG A 76 -12.07 -5.68 -4.42
CA ARG A 76 -13.39 -5.66 -5.08
C ARG A 76 -13.27 -5.02 -6.46
N THR A 77 -12.60 -5.72 -7.36
CA THR A 77 -12.59 -5.48 -8.81
C THR A 77 -13.76 -6.22 -9.44
N SER A 78 -14.48 -5.56 -10.35
CA SER A 78 -15.56 -6.16 -11.13
C SER A 78 -15.33 -6.06 -12.62
N LEU A 79 -14.52 -5.09 -13.03
CA LEU A 79 -14.30 -4.75 -14.43
C LEU A 79 -12.84 -4.38 -14.65
N LYS A 80 -12.30 -4.73 -15.81
CA LYS A 80 -11.01 -4.30 -16.29
C LYS A 80 -11.16 -3.66 -17.66
N CYS A 81 -10.77 -2.39 -17.77
CA CYS A 81 -10.64 -1.71 -19.04
C CYS A 81 -9.24 -2.00 -19.62
N ALA A 82 -9.18 -2.40 -20.89
CA ALA A 82 -7.91 -2.70 -21.57
C ALA A 82 -6.92 -1.53 -21.52
N LYS A 83 -7.42 -0.28 -21.59
CA LYS A 83 -6.60 0.94 -21.59
C LYS A 83 -6.31 1.46 -20.18
N HIS A 84 -7.28 1.37 -19.28
CA HIS A 84 -7.26 2.12 -18.02
C HIS A 84 -7.12 1.29 -16.76
N GLY A 85 -7.07 -0.04 -16.86
CA GLY A 85 -6.93 -0.94 -15.72
C GLY A 85 -8.27 -1.28 -15.05
N TYR A 86 -8.21 -1.67 -13.79
CA TYR A 86 -9.32 -2.18 -13.01
C TYR A 86 -10.29 -1.09 -12.53
N SER A 87 -11.53 -1.51 -12.33
CA SER A 87 -12.59 -0.75 -11.70
C SER A 87 -13.40 -1.68 -10.79
N GLY A 88 -13.79 -1.16 -9.63
CA GLY A 88 -14.82 -1.82 -8.83
C GLY A 88 -16.25 -1.42 -9.24
N GLU A 89 -16.40 -0.39 -10.09
CA GLU A 89 -17.68 0.07 -10.62
C GLU A 89 -18.04 -0.68 -11.92
N ASN A 90 -19.31 -0.61 -12.32
CA ASN A 90 -19.79 -1.17 -13.59
C ASN A 90 -19.43 -0.28 -14.80
N ARG A 91 -18.32 0.48 -14.68
CA ARG A 91 -17.79 1.37 -15.72
C ARG A 91 -16.32 1.70 -15.46
N CYS A 92 -15.64 2.18 -16.49
CA CYS A 92 -14.32 2.78 -16.35
C CYS A 92 -14.33 4.03 -15.45
N ILE A 93 -13.32 4.16 -14.58
CA ILE A 93 -13.16 5.29 -13.63
C ILE A 93 -12.06 6.29 -14.04
N ALA A 94 -11.46 6.10 -15.21
CA ALA A 94 -10.51 7.04 -15.79
C ALA A 94 -11.17 8.41 -16.01
N ASP A 95 -10.37 9.47 -15.87
CA ASP A 95 -10.84 10.83 -16.13
C ASP A 95 -10.71 11.11 -17.63
N THR A 96 -11.80 10.97 -18.37
CA THR A 96 -11.79 11.12 -19.82
C THR A 96 -11.46 12.53 -20.30
N GLY A 97 -11.52 13.54 -19.42
CA GLY A 97 -11.23 14.94 -19.76
C GLY A 97 -9.75 15.25 -19.95
N ILE A 98 -8.85 14.37 -19.50
CA ILE A 98 -7.40 14.52 -19.68
C ILE A 98 -6.84 13.62 -20.79
N LEU A 99 -7.66 12.75 -21.38
CA LEU A 99 -7.23 11.74 -22.34
C LEU A 99 -7.24 12.28 -23.76
N ASN A 100 -6.35 11.77 -24.60
CA ASN A 100 -6.39 12.01 -26.04
C ASN A 100 -7.49 11.14 -26.71
N GLU A 101 -7.64 11.25 -28.03
CA GLU A 101 -8.63 10.47 -28.78
C GLU A 101 -8.41 8.95 -28.66
N ALA A 102 -7.15 8.50 -28.66
CA ALA A 102 -6.81 7.08 -28.52
C ALA A 102 -7.12 6.50 -27.13
N GLY A 103 -7.06 7.35 -26.09
CA GLY A 103 -7.39 7.02 -24.71
C GLY A 103 -8.89 6.95 -24.43
N GLN A 104 -9.77 7.41 -25.32
CA GLN A 104 -11.21 7.23 -25.10
C GLN A 104 -11.57 5.75 -25.09
N CYS A 105 -12.40 5.33 -24.14
CA CYS A 105 -12.84 3.94 -24.01
C CYS A 105 -14.36 3.84 -23.94
N ASP A 106 -14.90 2.74 -24.46
CA ASP A 106 -16.32 2.39 -24.41
C ASP A 106 -16.51 0.99 -23.78
N GLU A 107 -17.75 0.49 -23.80
CA GLU A 107 -18.10 -0.82 -23.23
C GLU A 107 -17.38 -1.99 -23.91
N ASP A 108 -16.90 -1.83 -25.16
CA ASP A 108 -16.19 -2.88 -25.89
C ASP A 108 -14.74 -3.05 -25.40
N ASP A 109 -14.18 -2.04 -24.74
CA ASP A 109 -12.85 -2.10 -24.09
C ASP A 109 -12.87 -2.80 -22.72
N TRP A 110 -14.04 -3.21 -22.23
CA TRP A 110 -14.24 -3.67 -20.86
C TRP A 110 -14.43 -5.18 -20.77
N GLU A 111 -13.75 -5.80 -19.80
CA GLU A 111 -13.88 -7.20 -19.47
C GLU A 111 -14.36 -7.34 -18.01
N GLU A 112 -15.36 -8.19 -17.77
CA GLU A 112 -15.72 -8.58 -16.40
C GLU A 112 -14.62 -9.46 -15.81
N VAL A 113 -14.16 -9.12 -14.61
CA VAL A 113 -13.08 -9.83 -13.94
C VAL A 113 -13.49 -10.25 -12.54
N ASP A 114 -12.93 -11.37 -12.09
CA ASP A 114 -13.09 -11.79 -10.71
C ASP A 114 -12.43 -10.79 -9.73
N PRO A 115 -12.96 -10.69 -8.51
CA PRO A 115 -12.29 -9.99 -7.43
C PRO A 115 -10.87 -10.54 -7.19
N VAL A 116 -9.95 -9.66 -6.86
CA VAL A 116 -8.59 -10.03 -6.45
C VAL A 116 -8.51 -10.14 -4.93
N ASP A 117 -7.42 -10.71 -4.43
CA ASP A 117 -7.18 -10.74 -2.99
C ASP A 117 -6.90 -9.32 -2.45
N PRO A 118 -7.46 -8.95 -1.28
CA PRO A 118 -7.09 -7.70 -0.60
C PRO A 118 -5.65 -7.75 -0.06
N PRO A 119 -5.09 -6.63 0.45
CA PRO A 119 -3.75 -6.64 1.02
C PRO A 119 -3.60 -7.63 2.18
N SER A 120 -2.58 -8.50 2.09
CA SER A 120 -2.26 -9.53 3.11
C SER A 120 -1.37 -9.01 4.24
N LEU A 121 -0.64 -7.91 4.02
CA LEU A 121 0.39 -7.40 4.92
C LEU A 121 0.31 -5.88 5.03
N LEU A 122 0.19 -5.39 6.26
CA LEU A 122 0.36 -4.00 6.65
C LEU A 122 1.70 -3.85 7.38
N ILE A 123 2.54 -2.93 6.93
CA ILE A 123 3.79 -2.57 7.61
C ILE A 123 3.62 -1.17 8.19
N GLN A 124 3.58 -1.07 9.51
CA GLN A 124 3.51 0.22 10.20
C GLN A 124 4.90 0.65 10.65
N ASP A 125 5.43 1.68 10.01
CA ASP A 125 6.63 2.33 10.53
C ASP A 125 6.27 3.26 11.69
N GLU A 126 7.16 3.39 12.66
CA GLU A 126 7.01 4.28 13.80
C GLU A 126 5.68 4.17 14.56
N LEU A 127 5.29 2.95 14.94
CA LEU A 127 4.10 2.66 15.74
C LEU A 127 4.00 3.54 17.00
N HIS A 128 5.14 3.95 17.57
CA HIS A 128 5.19 4.80 18.75
C HIS A 128 4.55 6.20 18.55
N LEU A 129 4.31 6.63 17.31
CA LEU A 129 3.60 7.85 16.97
C LEU A 129 2.07 7.69 17.02
N LEU A 130 1.56 6.46 16.88
CA LEU A 130 0.12 6.16 16.94
C LEU A 130 -0.38 6.06 18.37
N ARG A 131 -0.34 7.17 19.10
CA ARG A 131 -0.71 7.26 20.53
C ARG A 131 -1.77 8.32 20.77
N GLU A 132 -2.35 8.26 21.97
CA GLU A 132 -3.30 9.25 22.48
C GLU A 132 -4.45 9.47 21.48
N GLU A 133 -4.71 10.72 21.13
CA GLU A 133 -5.80 11.13 20.24
C GLU A 133 -5.62 10.56 18.83
N PHE A 134 -4.39 10.58 18.31
CA PHE A 134 -4.09 10.12 16.95
C PHE A 134 -4.28 8.62 16.81
N GLY A 135 -3.76 7.85 17.78
CA GLY A 135 -3.98 6.39 17.82
C GLY A 135 -5.45 6.02 18.02
N SER A 136 -6.21 6.83 18.78
CA SER A 136 -7.65 6.61 18.92
C SER A 136 -8.39 6.80 17.60
N PHE A 137 -8.10 7.84 16.82
CA PHE A 137 -8.73 8.00 15.50
C PHE A 137 -8.32 6.91 14.51
N ASP A 138 -7.03 6.56 14.49
CA ASP A 138 -6.49 5.51 13.62
C ASP A 138 -7.15 4.15 13.88
N SER A 139 -7.33 3.77 15.15
CA SER A 139 -7.95 2.48 15.51
C SER A 139 -9.36 2.30 14.95
N HIS A 140 -10.12 3.38 14.74
CA HIS A 140 -11.44 3.30 14.13
C HIS A 140 -11.35 2.94 12.64
N TYR A 141 -10.39 3.53 11.91
CA TYR A 141 -10.16 3.19 10.50
C TYR A 141 -9.59 1.78 10.35
N GLU A 142 -8.66 1.39 11.22
CA GLU A 142 -8.11 0.03 11.25
C GLU A 142 -9.19 -1.01 11.55
N THR A 143 -10.05 -0.76 12.53
CA THR A 143 -11.18 -1.63 12.85
C THR A 143 -12.16 -1.72 11.68
N LEU A 144 -12.46 -0.60 11.01
CA LEU A 144 -13.32 -0.58 9.83
C LEU A 144 -12.73 -1.41 8.68
N ILE A 145 -11.45 -1.21 8.36
CA ILE A 145 -10.77 -1.95 7.28
C ILE A 145 -10.74 -3.44 7.59
N GLN A 146 -10.39 -3.83 8.82
CA GLN A 146 -10.39 -5.22 9.25
C GLN A 146 -11.79 -5.84 9.16
N HIS A 147 -12.83 -5.12 9.59
CA HIS A 147 -14.21 -5.58 9.49
C HIS A 147 -14.63 -5.79 8.03
N LEU A 148 -14.35 -4.84 7.15
CA LEU A 148 -14.70 -4.93 5.74
C LEU A 148 -13.92 -6.05 5.03
N ASN A 149 -12.63 -6.23 5.33
CA ASN A 149 -11.85 -7.34 4.79
C ASN A 149 -12.45 -8.69 5.18
N ARG A 150 -12.83 -8.89 6.45
CA ARG A 150 -13.53 -10.11 6.88
C ARG A 150 -14.87 -10.28 6.19
N ALA A 151 -15.67 -9.22 6.12
CA ALA A 151 -17.00 -9.25 5.51
C ALA A 151 -16.97 -9.57 4.01
N PHE A 152 -15.96 -9.11 3.27
CA PHE A 152 -15.83 -9.35 1.83
C PHE A 152 -15.11 -10.65 1.48
N SER A 153 -14.45 -11.29 2.43
CA SER A 153 -13.72 -12.54 2.24
C SER A 153 -14.35 -13.73 2.95
N ASP A 154 -15.60 -13.62 3.42
CA ASP A 154 -16.28 -14.64 4.23
C ASP A 154 -15.42 -15.10 5.43
N ASP A 155 -14.78 -14.14 6.10
CA ASP A 155 -13.88 -14.33 7.25
C ASP A 155 -12.64 -15.19 6.95
N THR A 156 -12.29 -15.41 5.67
CA THR A 156 -11.09 -16.17 5.28
C THR A 156 -9.83 -15.31 5.22
N TRP A 157 -9.97 -13.99 5.02
CA TRP A 157 -8.83 -13.08 4.88
C TRP A 157 -8.51 -12.31 6.15
N HIS A 158 -7.25 -12.40 6.58
CA HIS A 158 -6.74 -11.75 7.77
C HIS A 158 -5.42 -11.04 7.48
N THR A 159 -5.46 -9.70 7.40
CA THR A 159 -4.27 -8.89 7.20
C THR A 159 -3.30 -9.08 8.38
N LYS A 160 -2.06 -9.45 8.05
CA LYS A 160 -0.94 -9.51 8.99
C LYS A 160 -0.35 -8.13 9.18
N ILE A 161 0.07 -7.82 10.40
CA ILE A 161 0.62 -6.50 10.74
C ILE A 161 2.04 -6.69 11.26
N VAL A 162 2.98 -5.96 10.67
CA VAL A 162 4.36 -5.87 11.13
C VAL A 162 4.64 -4.42 11.46
N ALA A 163 4.98 -4.14 12.71
CA ALA A 163 5.17 -2.77 13.17
C ALA A 163 6.59 -2.54 13.69
N ALA A 164 7.20 -1.43 13.28
CA ALA A 164 8.46 -0.93 13.83
C ALA A 164 8.17 0.10 14.92
N THR A 165 8.93 0.07 16.02
CA THR A 165 8.77 1.02 17.14
C THR A 165 10.07 1.32 17.84
N ALA A 166 10.28 2.58 18.21
CA ALA A 166 11.40 3.01 19.05
C ALA A 166 11.21 2.64 20.54
N THR A 167 9.97 2.41 20.99
CA THR A 167 9.67 2.13 22.40
C THR A 167 8.79 0.89 22.53
N ILE A 168 9.35 -0.18 23.10
CA ILE A 168 8.65 -1.45 23.26
C ILE A 168 7.77 -1.52 24.51
N LYS A 169 8.02 -0.64 25.49
CA LYS A 169 7.22 -0.58 26.71
C LYS A 169 5.79 -0.13 26.35
N GLY A 170 4.81 -0.95 26.67
CA GLY A 170 3.40 -0.68 26.35
C GLY A 170 2.98 -1.09 24.93
N ALA A 171 3.87 -1.70 24.14
CA ALA A 171 3.57 -2.07 22.75
C ALA A 171 2.43 -3.09 22.65
N GLU A 172 2.33 -4.03 23.60
CA GLU A 172 1.27 -5.03 23.64
C GLU A 172 -0.12 -4.36 23.78
N GLN A 173 -0.27 -3.48 24.78
CA GLN A 173 -1.51 -2.73 24.98
C GLN A 173 -1.81 -1.80 23.82
N GLN A 174 -0.78 -1.18 23.22
CA GLN A 174 -0.94 -0.29 22.08
C GLN A 174 -1.45 -1.04 20.84
N VAL A 175 -0.90 -2.22 20.53
CA VAL A 175 -1.35 -3.05 19.40
C VAL A 175 -2.74 -3.61 19.64
N GLU A 176 -3.04 -4.04 20.87
CA GLU A 176 -4.39 -4.48 21.23
C GLU A 176 -5.40 -3.35 21.00
N ALA A 177 -5.08 -2.13 21.45
CA ALA A 177 -5.95 -0.96 21.29
C ALA A 177 -6.11 -0.50 19.83
N LEU A 178 -5.05 -0.58 19.01
CA LEU A 178 -5.09 -0.16 17.60
C LEU A 178 -5.73 -1.20 16.70
N TYR A 179 -5.35 -2.47 16.87
CA TYR A 179 -5.60 -3.51 15.88
C TYR A 179 -6.45 -4.68 16.40
N MET A 180 -6.73 -4.76 17.70
CA MET A 180 -7.39 -5.92 18.34
C MET A 180 -6.72 -7.26 18.01
N LYS A 181 -5.38 -7.29 18.07
CA LYS A 181 -4.56 -8.47 17.78
C LYS A 181 -3.59 -8.77 18.90
N ASP A 182 -3.27 -10.05 19.05
CA ASP A 182 -2.15 -10.49 19.87
C ASP A 182 -0.81 -10.01 19.27
N THR A 183 0.16 -9.78 20.14
CA THR A 183 1.49 -9.29 19.75
C THR A 183 2.56 -10.34 19.89
N ASN A 184 3.51 -10.29 18.95
CA ASN A 184 4.80 -10.97 19.08
C ASN A 184 5.91 -9.92 19.01
N VAL A 185 6.64 -9.76 20.10
CA VAL A 185 7.71 -8.77 20.20
C VAL A 185 9.04 -9.34 19.74
N PHE A 186 9.65 -8.68 18.76
CA PHE A 186 10.99 -8.96 18.29
C PHE A 186 11.86 -7.68 18.31
N PRO A 187 13.13 -7.76 18.75
CA PRO A 187 13.77 -8.92 19.38
C PRO A 187 13.23 -9.17 20.80
N SER A 188 13.19 -10.44 21.21
CA SER A 188 12.75 -10.79 22.57
C SER A 188 13.66 -10.20 23.65
N PRO A 189 13.13 -9.83 24.82
CA PRO A 189 13.92 -9.35 25.94
C PRO A 189 15.00 -10.37 26.33
N SER A 190 16.19 -9.87 26.65
CA SER A 190 17.27 -10.71 27.16
C SER A 190 17.23 -10.84 28.67
N THR A 191 17.70 -11.97 29.19
CA THR A 191 17.92 -12.20 30.62
C THR A 191 19.09 -11.40 31.19
N ARG A 192 19.97 -10.86 30.33
CA ARG A 192 21.14 -10.07 30.75
C ARG A 192 20.85 -8.57 30.64
N LEU A 193 21.10 -7.84 31.73
CA LEU A 193 21.05 -6.38 31.72
C LEU A 193 22.04 -5.83 30.68
N LYS A 194 21.55 -4.93 29.81
CA LYS A 194 22.32 -4.22 28.78
C LYS A 194 22.97 -5.10 27.69
N GLN A 195 22.54 -6.35 27.55
CA GLN A 195 23.03 -7.25 26.51
C GLN A 195 21.91 -8.19 26.06
N SER A 196 21.68 -8.28 24.75
CA SER A 196 20.89 -9.31 24.09
C SER A 196 21.75 -10.13 23.13
N PHE A 197 21.14 -11.13 22.48
CA PHE A 197 21.80 -11.83 21.37
C PHE A 197 22.13 -10.89 20.21
N TYR A 198 21.30 -9.87 19.97
CA TYR A 198 21.39 -8.98 18.82
C TYR A 198 22.19 -7.70 19.10
N THR A 199 22.24 -7.26 20.36
CA THR A 199 22.77 -5.95 20.74
C THR A 199 23.49 -6.01 22.09
N TYR A 200 24.52 -5.18 22.30
CA TYR A 200 25.11 -4.98 23.63
C TYR A 200 25.43 -3.51 23.83
N ALA A 201 25.22 -2.99 25.04
CA ALA A 201 25.65 -1.64 25.38
C ALA A 201 27.17 -1.65 25.57
N HIS A 202 27.88 -0.94 24.70
CA HIS A 202 29.32 -0.82 24.83
C HIS A 202 29.66 -0.04 26.13
N PRO A 203 30.54 -0.56 27.00
CA PRO A 203 30.69 -0.06 28.38
C PRO A 203 31.18 1.40 28.48
N THR A 204 31.90 1.89 27.47
CA THR A 204 32.51 3.23 27.45
C THR A 204 32.03 4.14 26.31
N ARG A 205 31.30 3.61 25.33
CA ARG A 205 30.76 4.41 24.24
C ARG A 205 29.35 4.80 24.63
N ILE A 206 29.23 5.96 25.27
CA ILE A 206 27.94 6.64 25.37
C ILE A 206 27.60 7.04 23.95
N GLN A 207 26.64 6.36 23.32
CA GLN A 207 26.11 6.80 22.03
C GLN A 207 25.40 8.14 22.29
N ARG A 208 26.13 9.23 22.07
CA ARG A 208 25.56 10.54 21.78
C ARG A 208 25.78 10.81 20.30
N ARG A 209 24.72 10.67 19.54
CA ARG A 209 24.45 11.45 18.33
C ARG A 209 22.96 11.38 18.04
#